data_AF-A0A6L9ABU2-F1
#
_entry.id   AF-A0A6L9ABU2-F1
#
_cell.length_a   1.000
_cell.length_b   1.000
_cell.length_c   1.000
_cell.angle_alpha   90.00
_cell.angle_beta   90.00
_cell.angle_gamma   90.00
#
_symmetry.space_group_name_H-M   'P 1'
#
loop_
_entity.id
_entity.type
_entity.pdbx_description
1 polymer ?
#
loop_
_entity_poly.entity_id
_entity_poly.type
_entity_poly.pdbx_seq_one_letter_code
_entity_poly.pdbx_strand_id
1 'polypeptide(L)'
;MNEFIKERFSYLADNKKENVPELNVSYGIDKNFLYGAGVSISSVLINNSDINFVFHVFTDYVDDDYLKSFNETAKQFNTSVIVYL
;
A
#
# COMPACT_ATOMS: atom_id res chain seq x y z
N MET A 1 4.06 5.53 -20.58
CA MET A 1 3.88 5.13 -19.17
C MET A 1 2.87 4.00 -18.97
N ASN A 2 2.18 3.53 -20.04
CA ASN A 2 1.07 2.57 -20.00
C ASN A 2 1.39 1.15 -20.51
N GLU A 3 2.66 0.76 -20.63
CA GLU A 3 3.00 -0.60 -21.12
C GLU A 3 3.24 -1.61 -20.00
N PHE A 4 3.40 -1.14 -18.76
CA PHE A 4 3.81 -1.97 -17.60
C PHE A 4 2.73 -2.13 -16.53
N ILE A 5 1.66 -1.34 -16.55
CA ILE A 5 0.55 -1.40 -15.58
C ILE A 5 -0.72 -1.69 -16.36
N LYS A 6 -1.32 -2.85 -16.11
CA LYS A 6 -2.62 -3.28 -16.63
C LYS A 6 -3.75 -2.66 -15.82
N GLU A 7 -3.67 -2.73 -14.50
CA GLU A 7 -4.72 -2.26 -13.60
C GLU A 7 -4.15 -1.56 -12.36
N ARG A 8 -4.94 -0.67 -11.77
CA ARG A 8 -4.57 0.08 -10.57
C ARG A 8 -5.72 0.12 -9.58
N PHE A 9 -5.44 -0.30 -8.34
CA PHE A 9 -6.37 -0.22 -7.21
C PHE A 9 -5.81 0.76 -6.20
N SER A 10 -6.58 1.78 -5.81
CA SER A 10 -6.11 2.85 -4.91
C SER A 10 -6.97 2.92 -3.65
N TYR A 11 -6.33 2.73 -2.51
CA TYR A 11 -6.89 2.96 -1.17
C TYR A 11 -6.15 4.16 -0.60
N LEU A 12 -6.84 5.27 -0.38
CA LEU A 12 -6.20 6.53 -0.01
C LEU A 12 -6.48 6.85 1.47
N ALA A 13 -5.51 7.49 2.12
CA ALA A 13 -5.72 8.03 3.46
C ALA A 13 -6.77 9.15 3.41
N ASP A 14 -7.73 9.12 4.35
CA ASP A 14 -8.78 10.12 4.46
C ASP A 14 -8.26 11.41 5.10
N ASN A 15 -7.38 11.30 6.10
CA ASN A 15 -6.89 12.44 6.88
C ASN A 15 -5.35 12.46 6.95
N LYS A 16 -4.71 13.10 5.99
CA LYS A 16 -3.24 13.25 5.99
C LYS A 16 -2.81 14.33 6.97
N LYS A 17 -1.64 14.17 7.60
CA LYS A 17 -1.07 15.21 8.45
C LYS A 17 -0.70 16.42 7.61
N GLU A 18 -1.15 17.61 8.01
CA GLU A 18 -0.87 18.84 7.27
C GLU A 18 0.60 19.24 7.36
N ASN A 19 1.12 19.86 6.29
CA ASN A 19 2.49 20.37 6.21
C ASN A 19 3.60 19.32 6.40
N VAL A 20 3.26 18.02 6.34
CA VAL A 20 4.22 16.90 6.35
C VAL A 20 4.29 16.30 4.94
N PRO A 21 5.49 16.22 4.32
CA PRO A 21 5.63 15.61 3.01
C PRO A 21 5.28 14.12 3.04
N GLU A 22 4.83 13.59 1.90
CA GLU A 22 4.57 12.17 1.76
C GLU A 22 5.86 11.39 1.51
N LEU A 23 6.00 10.26 2.19
CA LEU A 23 7.06 9.29 1.94
C LEU A 23 6.50 8.12 1.14
N ASN A 24 6.98 7.98 -0.09
CA ASN A 24 6.57 6.93 -1.01
C ASN A 24 7.49 5.71 -0.87
N VAL A 25 6.92 4.53 -0.67
CA VAL A 25 7.66 3.26 -0.53
C VAL A 25 7.07 2.24 -1.50
N SER A 26 7.91 1.58 -2.30
CA SER A 26 7.47 0.57 -3.25
C SER A 26 7.86 -0.84 -2.87
N TYR A 27 6.99 -1.79 -3.21
CA TYR A 27 7.20 -3.23 -3.13
C TYR A 27 6.99 -3.83 -4.51
N GLY A 28 7.86 -4.77 -4.90
CA GLY A 28 7.61 -5.69 -6.01
C GLY A 28 7.47 -7.09 -5.43
N ILE A 29 6.29 -7.70 -5.59
CA ILE A 29 5.95 -8.99 -4.98
C ILE A 29 5.17 -9.89 -5.93
N ASP A 30 5.21 -11.18 -5.66
CA ASP A 30 4.29 -12.17 -6.26
C ASP A 30 3.24 -12.62 -5.23
N LYS A 31 2.30 -13.46 -5.67
CA LYS A 31 1.19 -13.98 -4.84
C LYS A 31 1.62 -14.59 -3.49
N ASN A 32 2.81 -15.17 -3.39
CA ASN A 32 3.30 -15.83 -2.17
C ASN A 32 3.89 -14.85 -1.15
N PHE A 33 4.16 -13.61 -1.56
CA PHE A 33 4.80 -12.60 -0.73
C PHE A 33 3.83 -11.53 -0.20
N LEU A 34 2.52 -11.68 -0.44
CA LEU A 34 1.48 -10.80 0.14
C LEU A 34 1.68 -10.62 1.64
N TYR A 35 1.75 -11.75 2.34
CA TYR A 35 1.79 -11.75 3.79
C TYR A 35 3.05 -11.05 4.31
N GLY A 36 4.20 -11.33 3.67
CA GLY A 36 5.45 -10.64 3.98
C GLY A 36 5.37 -9.13 3.75
N ALA A 37 4.75 -8.70 2.65
CA ALA A 37 4.53 -7.29 2.35
C ALA A 37 3.61 -6.62 3.38
N GLY A 38 2.51 -7.27 3.74
CA GLY A 38 1.57 -6.80 4.76
C GLY A 38 2.24 -6.63 6.13
N VAL A 39 3.03 -7.61 6.56
CA VAL A 39 3.82 -7.54 7.82
C VAL A 39 4.81 -6.38 7.77
N SER A 40 5.55 -6.22 6.66
CA SER A 40 6.52 -5.14 6.47
C SER A 40 5.85 -3.77 6.53
N ILE A 41 4.78 -3.55 5.74
CA ILE A 41 3.98 -2.32 5.73
C ILE A 41 3.48 -1.98 7.14
N SER A 42 2.89 -2.97 7.82
CA SER A 42 2.35 -2.79 9.17
C SER A 42 3.45 -2.40 10.17
N SER A 43 4.61 -3.05 10.11
CA SER A 43 5.75 -2.72 10.99
C SER A 43 6.24 -1.28 10.79
N VAL A 44 6.31 -0.81 9.55
CA VAL A 44 6.71 0.57 9.23
C VAL A 44 5.68 1.55 9.80
N LEU A 45 4.39 1.30 9.58
CA LEU A 45 3.31 2.16 10.06
C LEU A 45 3.26 2.25 11.60
N ILE A 46 3.38 1.11 12.29
CA ILE A 46 3.33 1.04 13.75
C ILE A 46 4.49 1.85 14.39
N ASN A 47 5.67 1.82 13.79
CA ASN A 47 6.86 2.44 14.37
C ASN A 47 7.14 3.87 13.91
N ASN A 48 6.35 4.40 12.95
CA ASN A 48 6.59 5.72 12.34
C ASN A 48 5.26 6.47 12.18
N SER A 49 4.50 6.60 13.27
CA SER A 49 3.14 7.14 13.25
C SER A 49 3.03 8.61 12.86
N ASP A 50 4.14 9.35 12.84
CA ASP A 50 4.25 10.77 12.52
C ASP A 50 4.45 11.06 11.02
N ILE A 51 4.71 10.03 10.21
CA ILE A 51 4.96 10.18 8.76
C ILE A 51 3.67 9.93 7.95
N ASN A 52 3.51 10.61 6.81
CA ASN A 52 2.46 10.33 5.83
C ASN A 52 3.02 9.35 4.78
N PHE A 53 2.77 8.05 4.95
CA PHE A 53 3.22 7.05 3.96
C PHE A 53 2.25 6.87 2.79
N VAL A 54 2.82 6.59 1.63
CA VAL A 54 2.14 6.04 0.46
C VAL A 54 2.88 4.77 0.04
N PHE A 55 2.21 3.62 0.13
CA PHE A 55 2.76 2.34 -0.26
C PHE A 55 2.31 1.99 -1.69
N HIS A 56 3.27 1.67 -2.54
CA HIS A 56 3.07 1.25 -3.92
C HIS A 56 3.39 -0.23 -4.05
N VAL A 57 2.41 -1.06 -4.37
CA VAL A 57 2.58 -2.52 -4.47
C VAL A 57 2.43 -2.94 -5.92
N PHE A 58 3.54 -3.32 -6.53
CA PHE A 58 3.58 -3.90 -7.87
C PHE A 58 3.54 -5.41 -7.76
N THR A 59 2.59 -6.03 -8.46
CA THR A 59 2.35 -7.47 -8.43
C THR A 59 1.90 -7.95 -9.80
N ASP A 60 2.14 -9.22 -10.12
CA ASP A 60 1.59 -9.88 -11.31
C ASP A 60 0.27 -10.60 -11.04
N TYR A 61 -0.22 -10.52 -9.80
CA TYR A 61 -1.40 -11.20 -9.31
C TYR A 61 -2.18 -10.39 -8.28
N VAL A 62 -3.51 -10.37 -8.43
CA VAL A 62 -4.47 -9.88 -7.43
C VAL A 62 -5.68 -10.81 -7.37
N ASP A 63 -6.28 -10.91 -6.19
CA ASP A 63 -7.62 -11.46 -5.97
C ASP A 63 -8.38 -10.59 -4.96
N ASP A 64 -9.66 -10.89 -4.75
CA ASP A 64 -10.52 -10.11 -3.87
C ASP A 64 -10.04 -10.10 -2.41
N ASP A 65 -9.47 -11.20 -1.90
CA ASP A 65 -8.97 -11.31 -0.52
C ASP A 65 -7.69 -10.49 -0.33
N TYR A 66 -6.81 -10.46 -1.34
CA TYR A 66 -5.60 -9.67 -1.43
C TYR A 66 -5.93 -8.16 -1.38
N LEU A 67 -6.84 -7.73 -2.25
CA LEU A 67 -7.29 -6.35 -2.35
C LEU A 67 -8.02 -5.92 -1.08
N LYS A 68 -8.84 -6.80 -0.50
CA LYS A 68 -9.50 -6.57 0.79
C LYS A 68 -8.48 -6.36 1.91
N SER A 69 -7.44 -7.18 1.98
CA SER A 69 -6.39 -7.07 3.01
C SER A 69 -5.68 -5.72 2.98
N PHE A 70 -5.37 -5.20 1.78
CA PHE A 70 -4.78 -3.86 1.64
C PHE A 70 -5.75 -2.73 1.96
N ASN A 71 -7.01 -2.87 1.57
CA ASN A 71 -8.05 -1.90 1.93
C ASN A 71 -8.21 -1.81 3.46
N GLU A 72 -8.27 -2.95 4.14
CA GLU A 72 -8.34 -3.02 5.61
C GLU A 72 -7.10 -2.40 6.25
N THR A 73 -5.90 -2.71 5.74
CA THR A 73 -4.65 -2.10 6.21
C THR A 73 -4.65 -0.57 6.02
N ALA A 74 -5.05 -0.09 4.84
CA ALA A 74 -5.13 1.34 4.53
C ALA A 74 -6.06 2.08 5.49
N LYS A 75 -7.24 1.51 5.77
CA LYS A 75 -8.23 2.06 6.71
C LYS A 75 -7.72 2.02 8.15
N GLN A 76 -7.17 0.89 8.59
CA GLN A 76 -6.70 0.71 9.96
C GLN A 76 -5.64 1.73 10.35
N PHE A 77 -4.72 2.03 9.44
CA PHE A 77 -3.60 2.94 9.71
C PHE A 77 -3.79 4.34 9.12
N ASN A 78 -4.93 4.62 8.48
CA ASN A 78 -5.19 5.87 7.74
C ASN A 78 -4.00 6.23 6.83
N THR A 79 -3.61 5.28 5.99
CA THR A 79 -2.48 5.38 5.06
C THR A 79 -2.95 5.11 3.64
N SER A 80 -2.14 5.51 2.65
CA SER A 80 -2.45 5.22 1.25
C SER A 80 -1.73 3.96 0.80
N VAL A 81 -2.44 3.02 0.19
CA VAL A 81 -1.90 1.83 -0.47
C VAL A 81 -2.42 1.79 -1.91
N ILE A 82 -1.51 1.73 -2.87
CA ILE A 82 -1.82 1.69 -4.29
C ILE A 82 -1.24 0.39 -4.86
N VAL A 83 -2.11 -0.47 -5.37
CA VAL A 83 -1.73 -1.74 -6.01
C VAL A 83 -1.71 -1.55 -7.51
N TYR A 84 -0.66 -2.05 -8.14
CA TYR A 84 -0.43 -2.03 -9.58
C TYR A 84 -0.30 -3.48 -10.06
N LEU A 85 -1.19 -3.86 -10.98
CA LEU A 85 -1.18 -5.13 -11.70
C LEU A 85 -0.70 -4.92 -13.13
#